data_AF-A0A662VRE2-F1
#
_entry.id   AF-A0A662VRE2-F1
#
_cell.length_a   1.000
_cell.length_b   1.000
_cell.length_c   1.000
_cell.angle_alpha   90.00
_cell.angle_beta   90.00
_cell.angle_gamma   90.00
#
_symmetry.space_group_name_H-M   'P 1'
#
loop_
_entity.id
_entity.type
_entity.pdbx_description
1 polymer ?
#
loop_
_entity_poly.entity_id
_entity_poly.type
_entity_poly.pdbx_seq_one_letter_code
_entity_poly.pdbx_strand_id
1 'polypeptide(L)'
;MKVSKISLRRIYNIKQYESLHIEFQVEVGEGENPSAIVLQLHREIWDMEKTIALFEEAKNKYDELTNDVEGPRYRSKYSEYVDLFDEYKQKTRKILDEKLKTLGCLEKIDMSNIQALGVCLEEYNIKTLQDLVNRKEKIKEQIKEIEEHLKRIEQTEIIYKEFKKKFEIDIEAASKLFEKQEYEKARDMLERIIEKIDELHVAIRNCNPEKYKYSWQ
;
A
#
# COMPACT_ATOMS: atom_id res chain seq x y z
N MET A 1 -35.43 -54.93 2.55
CA MET A 1 -34.27 -54.69 1.67
C MET A 1 -33.11 -54.25 2.54
N LYS A 2 -31.95 -54.91 2.51
CA LYS A 2 -30.73 -54.42 3.16
C LYS A 2 -30.12 -53.36 2.24
N VAL A 3 -29.95 -52.14 2.72
CA VAL A 3 -29.19 -51.09 2.00
C VAL A 3 -27.72 -51.49 2.11
N SER A 4 -27.06 -51.80 0.99
CA SER A 4 -25.66 -52.24 0.96
C SER A 4 -24.68 -51.13 0.62
N LYS A 5 -25.17 -50.04 0.02
CA LYS A 5 -24.34 -48.92 -0.45
C LYS A 5 -25.14 -47.62 -0.45
N ILE A 6 -24.49 -46.54 0.00
CA ILE A 6 -25.03 -45.19 -0.05
C ILE A 6 -24.05 -44.34 -0.86
N SER A 7 -24.58 -43.62 -1.84
CA SER A 7 -23.80 -42.72 -2.70
C SER A 7 -24.39 -41.32 -2.68
N LEU A 8 -23.54 -40.31 -2.53
CA LEU A 8 -23.91 -38.91 -2.65
C LEU A 8 -23.08 -38.24 -3.73
N ARG A 9 -23.75 -37.68 -4.73
CA ARG A 9 -23.11 -37.00 -5.86
C ARG A 9 -23.27 -35.50 -5.72
N ARG A 10 -22.16 -34.77 -5.87
CA ARG A 10 -22.13 -33.30 -5.99
C ARG A 10 -21.56 -32.89 -7.33
N ILE A 11 -22.08 -31.79 -7.85
CA ILE A 11 -21.68 -31.21 -9.14
C ILE A 11 -21.20 -29.80 -8.84
N TYR A 12 -19.94 -29.52 -9.12
CA TYR A 12 -19.32 -28.21 -8.95
C TYR A 12 -19.12 -27.56 -10.31
N ASN A 13 -19.65 -26.35 -10.46
CA ASN A 13 -19.37 -25.51 -11.62
C ASN A 13 -18.27 -24.52 -11.23
N ILE A 14 -17.02 -24.98 -11.28
CA ILE A 14 -15.84 -24.15 -11.01
C ILE A 14 -15.53 -23.36 -12.28
N LYS A 15 -15.44 -22.03 -12.22
CA LYS A 15 -15.32 -21.16 -13.40
C LYS A 15 -14.20 -21.52 -14.40
N GLN A 16 -13.19 -22.28 -13.97
CA GLN A 16 -12.02 -22.66 -14.77
C GLN A 16 -11.98 -24.14 -15.20
N TYR A 17 -12.91 -24.98 -14.75
CA TYR A 17 -13.00 -26.39 -15.13
C TYR A 17 -14.43 -26.69 -15.60
N GLU A 18 -14.61 -27.41 -16.71
CA GLU A 18 -15.92 -27.97 -17.04
C GLU A 18 -16.47 -28.77 -15.84
N SER A 19 -17.79 -28.78 -15.68
CA SER A 19 -18.50 -29.28 -14.49
C SER A 19 -17.79 -30.46 -13.81
N LEU A 20 -17.27 -30.24 -12.60
CA LEU A 20 -16.58 -31.27 -11.82
C LEU A 20 -17.62 -32.09 -11.06
N HIS A 21 -17.75 -33.36 -11.45
CA HIS A 21 -18.65 -34.31 -10.78
C HIS A 21 -17.87 -35.12 -9.75
N ILE A 22 -18.17 -34.94 -8.47
CA ILE A 22 -17.58 -35.74 -7.38
C ILE A 22 -18.65 -36.64 -6.79
N GLU A 23 -18.36 -37.94 -6.73
CA GLU A 23 -19.26 -38.95 -6.17
C GLU A 23 -18.61 -39.59 -4.95
N PHE A 24 -19.27 -39.46 -3.80
CA PHE A 24 -18.86 -40.04 -2.54
C PHE A 24 -19.66 -41.32 -2.33
N GLN A 25 -18.99 -42.44 -2.12
CA GLN A 25 -19.63 -43.75 -1.96
C GLN A 25 -19.14 -44.43 -0.69
N VAL A 26 -20.07 -44.93 0.12
CA VAL A 26 -19.78 -45.70 1.34
C VAL A 26 -20.54 -47.02 1.30
N GLU A 27 -19.83 -48.11 1.58
CA GLU A 27 -20.43 -49.42 1.81
C GLU A 27 -20.98 -49.49 3.23
N VAL A 28 -22.19 -50.03 3.39
CA VAL A 28 -22.89 -50.05 4.69
C VAL A 28 -22.62 -51.37 5.38
N GLY A 29 -21.96 -51.34 6.54
CA GLY A 29 -21.73 -52.51 7.38
C GLY A 29 -23.00 -53.03 8.04
N GLU A 30 -23.01 -54.30 8.48
CA GLU A 30 -24.15 -54.85 9.22
C GLU A 30 -24.33 -54.15 10.57
N GLY A 31 -25.53 -53.59 10.81
CA GLY A 31 -25.89 -52.92 12.06
C GLY A 31 -25.60 -51.41 12.08
N GLU A 32 -24.99 -50.86 11.02
CA GLU A 32 -24.78 -49.42 10.91
C GLU A 32 -26.09 -48.67 10.61
N ASN A 33 -26.20 -47.45 11.15
CA ASN A 33 -27.36 -46.60 10.90
C ASN A 33 -27.16 -45.82 9.58
N PRO A 34 -27.96 -46.09 8.53
CA PRO A 34 -27.84 -45.42 7.23
C PRO A 34 -27.93 -43.89 7.33
N SER A 35 -28.74 -43.36 8.24
CA SER A 35 -28.88 -41.92 8.45
C SER A 35 -27.62 -41.29 9.02
N ALA A 36 -26.89 -42.01 9.88
CA ALA A 36 -25.62 -41.52 10.42
C ALA A 36 -24.54 -41.46 9.33
N ILE A 37 -24.50 -42.47 8.45
CA ILE A 37 -23.60 -42.51 7.29
C ILE A 37 -23.89 -41.36 6.32
N VAL A 38 -25.17 -41.09 6.03
CA VAL A 38 -25.57 -39.94 5.20
C VAL A 38 -25.14 -38.61 5.81
N LEU A 39 -25.28 -38.45 7.14
CA LEU A 39 -24.85 -37.24 7.84
C LEU A 39 -23.32 -37.07 7.83
N GLN A 40 -22.56 -38.16 7.96
CA GLN A 40 -21.11 -38.14 7.85
C GLN A 40 -20.67 -37.73 6.44
N LEU A 41 -21.24 -38.33 5.40
CA LEU A 41 -20.99 -37.96 4.01
C LEU A 41 -21.28 -36.47 3.75
N HIS A 42 -22.37 -35.93 4.31
CA HIS A 42 -22.66 -34.50 4.21
C HIS A 42 -21.61 -33.62 4.89
N ARG A 43 -21.07 -34.04 6.04
CA ARG A 43 -20.00 -33.30 6.74
C ARG A 43 -18.71 -33.30 5.93
N GLU A 44 -18.31 -34.46 5.40
CA GLU A 44 -17.12 -34.58 4.56
C GLU A 44 -17.22 -33.72 3.30
N ILE A 45 -18.40 -33.72 2.65
CA ILE A 45 -18.69 -32.85 1.50
C ILE A 45 -18.59 -31.38 1.89
N TRP A 46 -19.18 -31.00 3.02
CA TRP A 46 -19.14 -29.63 3.51
C TRP A 46 -17.73 -29.13 3.83
N ASP A 47 -16.89 -29.98 4.44
CA ASP A 47 -15.50 -29.64 4.75
C ASP A 47 -14.64 -29.53 3.48
N MET A 48 -14.91 -30.37 2.47
CA MET A 48 -14.31 -30.21 1.15
C MET A 48 -14.77 -28.90 0.47
N GLU A 49 -16.06 -28.57 0.52
CA GLU A 49 -16.61 -27.32 -0.05
C GLU A 49 -15.98 -26.08 0.57
N LYS A 50 -15.80 -26.07 1.89
CA LYS A 50 -15.04 -25.02 2.58
C LYS A 50 -13.60 -24.91 2.08
N THR A 51 -12.94 -26.04 1.88
CA THR A 51 -11.56 -26.08 1.39
C THR A 51 -11.44 -25.51 -0.03
N ILE A 52 -12.40 -25.85 -0.91
CA ILE A 52 -12.49 -25.30 -2.27
C ILE A 52 -12.71 -23.78 -2.21
N ALA A 53 -13.64 -23.31 -1.37
CA ALA A 53 -13.90 -21.89 -1.21
C ALA A 53 -12.64 -21.12 -0.74
N LEU A 54 -11.92 -21.64 0.25
CA LEU A 54 -10.66 -21.05 0.73
C LEU A 54 -9.58 -21.01 -0.36
N PHE A 55 -9.49 -22.06 -1.18
CA PHE A 55 -8.58 -22.07 -2.33
C PHE A 55 -8.95 -20.97 -3.34
N GLU A 56 -10.23 -20.84 -3.70
CA GLU A 56 -10.70 -19.81 -4.63
C GLU A 56 -10.46 -18.39 -4.09
N GLU A 57 -10.74 -18.16 -2.80
CA GLU A 57 -10.44 -16.89 -2.12
C GLU A 57 -8.95 -16.56 -2.16
N ALA A 58 -8.11 -17.51 -1.73
CA ALA A 58 -6.67 -17.29 -1.70
C ALA A 58 -6.12 -17.04 -3.12
N LYS A 59 -6.61 -17.80 -4.11
CA LYS A 59 -6.24 -17.62 -5.51
C LYS A 59 -6.63 -16.24 -6.02
N ASN A 60 -7.86 -15.80 -5.75
CA ASN A 60 -8.30 -14.47 -6.17
C ASN A 60 -7.41 -13.37 -5.57
N LYS A 61 -7.02 -13.49 -4.29
CA LYS A 61 -6.07 -12.54 -3.66
C LYS A 61 -4.68 -12.61 -4.29
N TYR A 62 -4.21 -13.80 -4.64
CA TYR A 62 -2.93 -13.95 -5.35
C TYR A 62 -2.97 -13.32 -6.74
N ASP A 63 -4.07 -13.51 -7.47
CA ASP A 63 -4.29 -12.92 -8.79
C ASP A 63 -4.43 -11.39 -8.69
N GLU A 64 -5.15 -10.85 -7.70
CA GLU A 64 -5.20 -9.40 -7.40
C GLU A 64 -3.80 -8.86 -7.19
N LEU A 65 -3.03 -9.50 -6.32
CA LEU A 65 -1.69 -9.05 -5.97
C LEU A 65 -0.71 -9.17 -7.15
N THR A 66 -0.82 -10.21 -7.97
CA THR A 66 -0.03 -10.37 -9.21
C THR A 66 -0.42 -9.30 -10.23
N ASN A 67 -1.70 -8.95 -10.35
CA ASN A 67 -2.14 -7.84 -11.19
C ASN A 67 -1.63 -6.49 -10.66
N ASP A 68 -1.61 -6.32 -9.34
CA ASP A 68 -1.11 -5.13 -8.65
C ASP A 68 0.41 -5.01 -8.67
N VAL A 69 1.15 -6.08 -8.98
CA VAL A 69 2.62 -6.03 -8.98
C VAL A 69 3.21 -6.21 -10.38
N GLU A 70 2.66 -7.12 -11.18
CA GLU A 70 3.18 -7.52 -12.49
C GLU A 70 2.30 -7.07 -13.67
N GLY A 71 1.12 -6.51 -13.41
CA GLY A 71 0.19 -6.08 -14.45
C GLY A 71 0.77 -5.03 -15.40
N PRO A 72 0.24 -4.88 -16.63
CA PRO A 72 0.70 -3.87 -17.61
C PRO A 72 0.62 -2.43 -17.09
N ARG A 73 -0.29 -2.18 -16.14
CA ARG A 73 -0.42 -0.89 -15.43
C ARG A 73 0.63 -0.69 -14.33
N TYR A 74 1.38 -1.73 -13.95
CA TYR A 74 2.18 -1.76 -12.73
C TYR A 74 3.66 -2.13 -12.92
N ARG A 75 4.06 -2.91 -13.95
CA ARG A 75 5.49 -2.97 -14.38
C ARG A 75 6.09 -1.57 -14.59
N SER A 76 5.24 -0.58 -14.89
CA SER A 76 5.59 0.84 -14.87
C SER A 76 5.68 1.38 -13.43
N LYS A 77 4.63 1.31 -12.58
CA LYS A 77 4.62 1.91 -11.23
C LYS A 77 5.73 1.51 -10.24
N TYR A 78 6.09 0.22 -10.07
CA TYR A 78 7.12 -0.18 -9.09
C TYR A 78 8.56 0.12 -9.57
N SER A 79 8.80 0.12 -10.89
CA SER A 79 10.05 0.64 -11.45
C SER A 79 10.08 2.17 -11.39
N GLU A 80 8.94 2.82 -11.65
CA GLU A 80 8.73 4.26 -11.54
C GLU A 80 8.89 4.77 -10.11
N TYR A 81 8.60 4.02 -9.04
CA TYR A 81 8.70 4.60 -7.69
C TYR A 81 10.12 5.00 -7.30
N VAL A 82 11.12 4.23 -7.74
CA VAL A 82 12.53 4.61 -7.52
C VAL A 82 12.83 5.91 -8.25
N ASP A 83 12.42 6.02 -9.51
CA ASP A 83 12.57 7.23 -10.31
C ASP A 83 11.75 8.42 -9.76
N LEU A 84 10.58 8.15 -9.17
CA LEU A 84 9.68 9.13 -8.56
C LEU A 84 10.27 9.70 -7.26
N PHE A 85 10.93 8.88 -6.44
CA PHE A 85 11.61 9.38 -5.25
C PHE A 85 12.73 10.34 -5.64
N ASP A 86 13.50 10.01 -6.69
CA ASP A 86 14.53 10.88 -7.23
C ASP A 86 13.93 12.16 -7.84
N GLU A 87 12.83 12.05 -8.60
CA GLU A 87 12.10 13.20 -9.12
C GLU A 87 11.61 14.12 -7.98
N TYR A 88 10.98 13.55 -6.94
CA TYR A 88 10.47 14.30 -5.80
C TYR A 88 11.61 14.98 -5.04
N LYS A 89 12.71 14.28 -4.73
CA LYS A 89 13.90 14.88 -4.11
C LYS A 89 14.44 16.03 -4.96
N GLN A 90 14.56 15.84 -6.28
CA GLN A 90 15.07 16.89 -7.18
C GLN A 90 14.15 18.12 -7.21
N LYS A 91 12.84 17.92 -7.37
CA LYS A 91 11.85 19.02 -7.34
C LYS A 91 11.88 19.76 -6.02
N THR A 92 11.83 19.04 -4.90
CA THR A 92 11.85 19.65 -3.55
C THR A 92 13.17 20.38 -3.28
N ARG A 93 14.32 19.84 -3.70
CA ARG A 93 15.63 20.53 -3.58
C ARG A 93 15.69 21.81 -4.41
N LYS A 94 15.13 21.83 -5.63
CA LYS A 94 15.04 23.07 -6.43
C LYS A 94 14.25 24.16 -5.71
N ILE A 95 13.12 23.80 -5.11
CA ILE A 95 12.30 24.74 -4.32
C ILE A 95 13.10 25.24 -3.11
N LEU A 96 13.79 24.35 -2.40
CA LEU A 96 14.66 24.71 -1.28
C LEU A 96 15.74 25.72 -1.70
N ASP A 97 16.44 25.47 -2.80
CA ASP A 97 17.49 26.35 -3.32
C ASP A 97 16.95 27.75 -3.68
N GLU A 98 15.76 27.84 -4.26
CA GLU A 98 15.09 29.12 -4.56
C GLU A 98 14.74 29.89 -3.28
N LYS A 99 14.23 29.21 -2.26
CA LYS A 99 13.91 29.82 -0.96
C LYS A 99 15.16 30.26 -0.21
N LEU A 100 16.23 29.47 -0.23
CA LEU A 100 17.53 29.85 0.35
C LEU A 100 18.13 31.06 -0.35
N LYS A 101 18.08 31.13 -1.68
CA LYS A 101 18.50 32.32 -2.44
C LYS A 101 17.69 33.56 -2.05
N THR A 102 16.37 33.41 -1.94
CA THR A 102 15.47 34.50 -1.55
C THR A 102 15.77 34.98 -0.13
N LEU A 103 15.97 34.06 0.82
CA LEU A 103 16.37 34.38 2.19
C LEU A 103 17.71 35.12 2.22
N GLY A 104 18.71 34.64 1.48
CA GLY A 104 20.02 35.30 1.37
C GLY A 104 19.96 36.71 0.78
N CYS A 105 19.01 36.98 -0.14
CA CYS A 105 18.75 38.34 -0.61
C CYS A 105 18.11 39.22 0.47
N LEU A 106 17.16 38.69 1.24
CA LEU A 106 16.51 39.42 2.34
C LEU A 106 17.47 39.66 3.52
N GLU A 107 18.44 38.78 3.75
CA GLU A 107 19.45 38.93 4.80
C GLU A 107 20.49 40.01 4.50
N LYS A 108 20.71 40.34 3.22
CA LYS A 108 21.56 41.47 2.82
C LYS A 108 20.91 42.83 3.04
N ILE A 109 19.60 42.87 3.29
CA ILE A 109 18.90 44.08 3.67
C ILE A 109 19.20 44.32 5.15
N ASP A 110 19.98 45.36 5.45
CA ASP A 110 20.34 45.72 6.81
C ASP A 110 19.13 46.33 7.54
N MET A 111 18.45 45.49 8.32
CA MET A 111 17.26 45.85 9.11
C MET A 111 17.62 46.34 10.52
N SER A 112 18.92 46.41 10.88
CA SER A 112 19.40 46.79 12.23
C SER A 112 19.00 48.21 12.61
N ASN A 113 18.85 49.09 11.62
CA ASN A 113 18.64 50.53 11.82
C ASN A 113 17.16 50.95 11.78
N ILE A 114 16.21 50.02 11.66
CA ILE A 114 14.78 50.35 11.51
C ILE A 114 14.23 51.08 12.74
N GLN A 115 14.66 50.70 13.94
CA GLN A 115 14.24 51.38 15.17
C GLN A 115 14.80 52.81 15.28
N ALA A 116 16.00 53.06 14.72
CA ALA A 116 16.58 54.41 14.64
C ALA A 116 15.92 55.27 13.56
N LEU A 117 15.40 54.63 12.51
CA LEU A 117 14.76 55.23 11.35
C LEU A 117 13.29 55.62 11.57
N GLY A 118 12.62 55.05 12.58
CA GLY A 118 11.24 55.39 12.95
C GLY A 118 11.02 56.85 13.39
N VAL A 119 12.10 57.58 13.69
CA VAL A 119 12.05 59.02 14.03
C VAL A 119 12.08 59.92 12.77
N CYS A 120 12.46 59.37 11.60
CA CYS A 120 12.68 60.16 10.37
C CYS A 120 11.90 59.69 9.12
N LEU A 121 11.10 58.63 9.18
CA LEU A 121 10.39 58.07 8.01
C LEU A 121 8.86 58.05 8.17
N GLU A 122 8.17 58.34 7.07
CA GLU A 122 6.70 58.24 6.94
C GLU A 122 6.18 56.81 7.22
N GLU A 123 4.96 56.69 7.76
CA GLU A 123 4.32 55.40 8.16
C GLU A 123 4.34 54.32 7.06
N TYR A 124 4.27 54.72 5.79
CA TYR A 124 4.35 53.81 4.63
C TYR A 124 5.67 53.04 4.57
N ASN A 125 6.78 53.67 4.93
CA ASN A 125 8.11 53.06 4.93
C ASN A 125 8.29 52.09 6.10
N ILE A 126 7.70 52.40 7.26
CA ILE A 126 7.70 51.50 8.44
C ILE A 126 6.92 50.21 8.11
N LYS A 127 5.75 50.32 7.49
CA LYS A 127 4.93 49.18 7.09
C LYS A 127 5.66 48.28 6.09
N THR A 128 6.29 48.88 5.08
CA THR A 128 7.08 48.15 4.06
C THR A 128 8.24 47.35 4.70
N LEU A 129 8.92 47.94 5.68
CA LEU A 129 9.98 47.27 6.42
C LEU A 129 9.46 46.14 7.31
N GLN A 130 8.34 46.34 8.01
CA GLN A 130 7.69 45.28 8.78
C GLN A 130 7.24 44.11 7.89
N ASP A 131 6.71 44.39 6.71
CA ASP A 131 6.32 43.38 5.72
C ASP A 131 7.54 42.55 5.24
N LEU A 132 8.72 43.18 5.09
CA LEU A 132 9.96 42.49 4.75
C LEU A 132 10.45 41.58 5.88
N VAL A 133 10.35 42.00 7.15
CA VAL A 133 10.68 41.16 8.31
C VAL A 133 9.74 39.95 8.37
N ASN A 134 8.43 40.19 8.24
CA ASN A 134 7.43 39.12 8.26
C ASN A 134 7.66 38.12 7.12
N ARG A 135 7.99 38.61 5.93
CA ARG A 135 8.32 37.77 4.77
C ARG A 135 9.58 36.92 5.01
N LYS A 136 10.59 37.47 5.69
CA LYS A 136 11.81 36.75 6.05
C LYS A 136 11.52 35.57 6.99
N GLU A 137 10.75 35.80 8.05
CA GLU A 137 10.39 34.74 9.00
C GLU A 137 9.53 33.66 8.34
N LYS A 138 8.55 34.05 7.51
CA LYS A 138 7.74 33.11 6.73
C LYS A 138 8.59 32.23 5.80
N ILE A 139 9.62 32.78 5.16
CA ILE A 139 10.53 31.99 4.30
C ILE A 139 11.36 31.00 5.13
N LYS A 140 11.80 31.37 6.35
CA LYS A 140 12.50 30.43 7.24
C LYS A 140 11.61 29.27 7.67
N GLU A 141 10.33 29.53 7.96
CA GLU A 141 9.35 28.49 8.26
C GLU A 141 9.15 27.57 7.05
N GLN A 142 8.95 28.13 5.85
CA GLN A 142 8.86 27.35 4.61
C GLN A 142 10.10 26.48 4.37
N ILE A 143 11.31 26.99 4.62
CA ILE A 143 12.56 26.23 4.48
C ILE A 143 12.54 25.01 5.43
N LYS A 144 12.16 25.19 6.70
CA LYS A 144 12.05 24.08 7.65
C LYS A 144 11.04 23.02 7.20
N GLU A 145 9.87 23.44 6.73
CA GLU A 145 8.85 22.52 6.19
C GLU A 145 9.39 21.71 4.99
N ILE A 146 10.11 22.36 4.08
CA ILE A 146 10.71 21.72 2.90
C ILE A 146 11.79 20.71 3.31
N GLU A 147 12.63 21.04 4.29
CA GLU A 147 13.65 20.13 4.83
C GLU A 147 13.03 18.91 5.53
N GLU A 148 11.97 19.11 6.31
CA GLU A 148 11.20 18.01 6.92
C GLU A 148 10.56 17.13 5.85
N HIS A 149 10.06 17.73 4.77
CA HIS A 149 9.49 16.98 3.66
C HIS A 149 10.54 16.14 2.92
N LEU A 150 11.75 16.67 2.70
CA LEU A 150 12.87 15.89 2.16
C LEU A 150 13.19 14.68 3.02
N LYS A 151 13.25 14.85 4.35
CA LYS A 151 13.48 13.72 5.28
C LYS A 151 12.38 12.66 5.17
N ARG A 152 11.11 13.07 5.01
CA ARG A 152 10.00 12.12 4.79
C ARG A 152 10.14 11.36 3.47
N ILE A 153 10.55 12.03 2.39
CA ILE A 153 10.79 11.37 1.10
C ILE A 153 11.86 10.29 1.25
N GLU A 154 12.98 10.62 1.90
CA GLU A 154 14.10 9.68 2.15
C GLU A 154 13.69 8.50 3.04
N GLN A 155 12.94 8.76 4.12
CA GLN A 155 12.43 7.70 5.00
C GLN A 155 11.47 6.76 4.26
N THR A 156 10.56 7.31 3.45
CA THR A 156 9.60 6.53 2.67
C THR A 156 10.31 5.69 1.60
N GLU A 157 11.39 6.20 1.01
CA GLU A 157 12.22 5.45 0.06
C GLU A 157 12.90 4.23 0.72
N ILE A 158 13.42 4.40 1.95
CA ILE A 158 14.02 3.30 2.72
C ILE A 158 12.96 2.23 3.01
N ILE A 159 11.80 2.63 3.52
CA ILE A 159 10.67 1.72 3.82
C ILE A 159 10.26 0.97 2.55
N TYR A 160 10.17 1.65 1.41
CA TYR A 160 9.84 1.04 0.12
C TYR A 160 10.87 -0.03 -0.30
N LYS A 161 12.17 0.27 -0.17
CA LYS A 161 13.25 -0.68 -0.49
C LYS A 161 13.22 -1.92 0.40
N GLU A 162 12.93 -1.76 1.69
CA GLU A 162 12.78 -2.87 2.63
C GLU A 162 11.52 -3.70 2.34
N PHE A 163 10.40 -3.02 2.08
CA PHE A 163 9.14 -3.66 1.68
C PHE A 163 9.34 -4.53 0.44
N LYS A 164 10.01 -4.02 -0.60
CA LYS A 164 10.23 -4.78 -1.85
C LYS A 164 11.00 -6.08 -1.61
N LYS A 165 12.06 -6.06 -0.80
CA LYS A 165 12.82 -7.27 -0.44
C LYS A 165 11.96 -8.28 0.31
N LYS A 166 11.15 -7.80 1.25
CA LYS A 166 10.27 -8.65 2.05
C LYS A 166 9.11 -9.21 1.22
N PHE A 167 8.58 -8.43 0.30
CA PHE A 167 7.49 -8.81 -0.58
C PHE A 167 7.83 -10.06 -1.40
N GLU A 168 9.02 -10.13 -2.01
CA GLU A 168 9.45 -11.31 -2.77
C GLU A 168 9.49 -12.58 -1.91
N ILE A 169 9.98 -12.46 -0.66
CA ILE A 169 10.02 -13.56 0.31
C ILE A 169 8.61 -13.98 0.74
N ASP A 170 7.75 -13.01 1.06
CA ASP A 170 6.39 -13.27 1.53
C ASP A 170 5.54 -13.92 0.41
N ILE A 171 5.77 -13.58 -0.86
CA ILE A 171 5.10 -14.22 -2.01
C ILE A 171 5.57 -15.65 -2.24
N GLU A 172 6.88 -15.90 -2.14
CA GLU A 172 7.40 -17.27 -2.21
C GLU A 172 6.85 -18.13 -1.04
N ALA A 173 6.76 -17.55 0.16
CA ALA A 173 6.19 -18.22 1.31
C ALA A 173 4.69 -18.52 1.13
N ALA A 174 3.91 -17.59 0.58
CA ALA A 174 2.51 -17.81 0.26
C ALA A 174 2.34 -18.94 -0.76
N SER A 175 3.16 -18.98 -1.82
CA SER A 175 3.15 -20.05 -2.82
C SER A 175 3.41 -21.42 -2.20
N LYS A 176 4.38 -21.55 -1.28
CA LYS A 176 4.64 -22.79 -0.54
C LYS A 176 3.47 -23.21 0.35
N LEU A 177 2.69 -22.26 0.89
CA LEU A 177 1.48 -22.58 1.65
C LEU A 177 0.37 -23.15 0.76
N PHE A 178 0.26 -22.69 -0.50
CA PHE A 178 -0.65 -23.31 -1.48
C PHE A 178 -0.27 -24.75 -1.80
N GLU A 179 1.02 -25.03 -2.03
CA GLU A 179 1.49 -26.40 -2.31
C GLU A 179 1.17 -27.37 -1.17
N LYS A 180 1.21 -26.87 0.08
CA LYS A 180 0.86 -27.62 1.29
C LYS A 180 -0.63 -27.67 1.60
N GLN A 181 -1.47 -27.06 0.76
CA GLN A 181 -2.93 -26.95 0.95
C GLN A 181 -3.32 -26.17 2.22
N GLU A 182 -2.44 -25.32 2.75
CA GLU A 182 -2.68 -24.46 3.90
C GLU A 182 -3.34 -23.12 3.47
N TYR A 183 -4.48 -23.22 2.77
CA TYR A 183 -5.09 -22.10 2.04
C TYR A 183 -5.51 -20.93 2.92
N GLU A 184 -6.00 -21.19 4.14
CA GLU A 184 -6.36 -20.14 5.09
C GLU A 184 -5.15 -19.27 5.46
N LYS A 185 -4.02 -19.91 5.78
CA LYS A 185 -2.77 -19.19 6.10
C LYS A 185 -2.21 -18.46 4.88
N ALA A 186 -2.32 -19.05 3.69
CA ALA A 186 -1.92 -18.40 2.45
C ALA A 186 -2.76 -17.14 2.20
N ARG A 187 -4.09 -17.24 2.34
CA ARG A 187 -5.03 -16.12 2.20
C ARG A 187 -4.69 -14.98 3.17
N ASP A 188 -4.50 -15.29 4.45
CA ASP A 188 -4.21 -14.30 5.49
C ASP A 188 -2.83 -13.64 5.31
N MET A 189 -1.87 -14.38 4.73
CA MET A 189 -0.58 -13.80 4.34
C MET A 189 -0.74 -12.83 3.18
N LEU A 190 -1.44 -13.23 2.12
CA LEU A 190 -1.68 -12.38 0.94
C LEU A 190 -2.44 -11.10 1.29
N GLU A 191 -3.48 -11.20 2.11
CA GLU A 191 -4.25 -10.03 2.59
C GLU A 191 -3.37 -9.00 3.31
N ARG A 192 -2.50 -9.46 4.21
CA ARG A 192 -1.54 -8.59 4.91
C ARG A 192 -0.53 -7.94 3.96
N ILE A 193 -0.22 -8.57 2.84
CA ILE A 193 0.66 -7.97 1.82
C ILE A 193 -0.12 -6.86 1.08
N ILE A 194 -1.36 -7.12 0.67
CA ILE A 194 -2.24 -6.15 0.00
C ILE A 194 -2.41 -4.90 0.87
N GLU A 195 -2.75 -5.06 2.15
CA GLU A 195 -2.91 -3.92 3.08
C GLU A 195 -1.65 -3.05 3.14
N LYS A 196 -0.46 -3.67 3.20
CA LYS A 196 0.82 -2.94 3.22
C LYS A 196 1.12 -2.22 1.92
N ILE A 197 0.73 -2.79 0.78
CA ILE A 197 0.86 -2.14 -0.53
C ILE A 197 0.06 -0.83 -0.51
N ASP A 198 -1.17 -0.87 0.00
CA ASP A 198 -2.04 0.30 0.07
C ASP A 198 -1.53 1.37 1.03
N GLU A 199 -1.03 0.97 2.20
CA GLU A 199 -0.38 1.90 3.14
C GLU A 199 0.83 2.60 2.49
N LEU A 200 1.67 1.84 1.80
CA LEU A 200 2.86 2.34 1.11
C LEU A 200 2.49 3.30 -0.02
N HIS A 201 1.45 3.00 -0.79
CA HIS A 201 0.92 3.89 -1.82
C HIS A 201 0.51 5.25 -1.27
N VAL A 202 -0.19 5.25 -0.14
CA VAL A 202 -0.63 6.49 0.52
C VAL A 202 0.59 7.28 1.00
N ALA A 203 1.58 6.62 1.61
CA ALA A 203 2.82 7.26 2.04
C ALA A 203 3.59 7.90 0.87
N ILE A 204 3.76 7.18 -0.24
CA ILE A 204 4.42 7.69 -1.45
C ILE A 204 3.64 8.88 -2.04
N ARG A 205 2.32 8.80 -2.10
CA ARG A 205 1.49 9.92 -2.57
C ARG A 205 1.60 11.14 -1.67
N ASN A 206 1.83 10.96 -0.37
CA ASN A 206 2.08 12.06 0.58
C ASN A 206 3.45 12.71 0.39
N CYS A 207 4.39 12.04 -0.25
CA CYS A 207 5.70 12.58 -0.59
C CYS A 207 5.69 13.51 -1.83
N ASN A 208 4.60 13.58 -2.59
CA ASN A 208 4.53 14.37 -3.82
C ASN A 208 4.63 15.90 -3.54
N PRO A 209 5.68 16.59 -4.03
CA PRO A 209 5.88 18.01 -3.78
C PRO A 209 4.85 18.92 -4.47
N GLU A 210 4.14 18.46 -5.51
CA GLU A 210 3.10 19.24 -6.18
C GLU A 210 1.94 19.60 -5.24
N LYS A 211 1.74 18.84 -4.15
CA LYS A 211 0.76 19.18 -3.10
C LYS A 211 1.04 20.53 -2.46
N TYR A 212 2.30 20.96 -2.46
CA TYR A 212 2.77 22.19 -1.82
C TYR A 212 3.03 23.31 -2.82
N LYS A 213 2.64 23.11 -4.09
CA LYS A 213 2.89 24.07 -5.18
C LYS A 213 2.45 25.49 -4.82
N TYR A 214 1.34 25.65 -4.11
CA TYR A 214 0.82 26.96 -3.71
C TYR A 214 1.27 27.43 -2.33
N SER A 215 1.64 26.52 -1.43
CA SER A 215 2.11 26.88 -0.06
C SER A 215 3.58 27.27 -0.04
N TRP A 216 4.36 26.74 -0.98
CA TRP A 216 5.79 26.99 -1.12
C TRP A 216 6.15 27.89 -2.30
N GLN A 217 5.20 28.33 -3.13
CA GLN A 217 5.44 29.46 -4.04
C GLN A 217 5.28 30.77 -3.25
#